data_AF-A0A961D579-F1
#
_entry.id   AF-A0A961D579-F1
#
_cell.length_a   1.000
_cell.length_b   1.000
_cell.length_c   1.000
_cell.angle_alpha   90.00
_cell.angle_beta   90.00
_cell.angle_gamma   90.00
#
_symmetry.space_group_name_H-M   'P 1'
#
loop_
_entity.id
_entity.type
_entity.pdbx_description
1 polymer ?
#
loop_
_entity_poly.entity_id
_entity_poly.type
_entity_poly.pdbx_seq_one_letter_code
_entity_poly.pdbx_strand_id
1 'polypeptide(L)'
;VWYIPPLSPIVDVVTGSGNDGEDARTLFAAIDKLRIPIGYLAELFTAGDIRPVDLALRKLAAMRSYMRGISIDDERDERIAEAVGMSGPQIEEMYRLLAIAKYEERYVIPPAHAEQAHDLEEMGCSLDFDGGPGMGGAGPFGSSSGHSVPVAVENFHSLQDRQTADRPSTPGRVNLLNWDGNGTPDGLFPPGDLGPVRKTGKRKND
;
A
#
# COMPACT_ATOMS: atom_id res chain seq x y z
N VAL A 1 -0.11 -10.66 2.35
CA VAL A 1 0.21 -10.61 3.80
C VAL A 1 -1.10 -10.68 4.57
N TRP A 2 -1.15 -11.43 5.66
CA TRP A 2 -2.36 -11.65 6.47
C TRP A 2 -2.07 -11.21 7.92
N TYR A 3 -3.12 -10.84 8.66
CA TYR A 3 -3.02 -10.32 10.02
C TYR A 3 -3.93 -11.09 10.98
N ILE A 4 -3.48 -11.26 12.21
CA ILE A 4 -4.28 -11.77 13.32
C ILE A 4 -4.79 -10.56 14.12
N PRO A 5 -6.11 -10.41 14.37
CA PRO A 5 -6.63 -9.28 15.11
C PRO A 5 -6.19 -9.32 16.58
N PRO A 6 -5.88 -8.16 17.21
CA PRO A 6 -5.41 -8.12 18.59
C PRO A 6 -6.56 -8.33 19.59
N LEU A 7 -6.33 -9.15 20.62
CA LEU A 7 -7.16 -9.15 21.82
C LEU A 7 -6.92 -7.84 22.58
N SER A 8 -7.90 -6.95 22.56
CA SER A 8 -7.90 -5.74 23.36
C SER A 8 -8.19 -6.06 24.84
N PRO A 9 -7.67 -5.28 25.81
CA PRO A 9 -8.08 -5.41 27.21
C PRO A 9 -9.59 -5.25 27.36
N ILE A 10 -10.16 -6.03 28.28
CA ILE A 10 -11.59 -6.05 28.62
C ILE A 10 -11.83 -5.60 30.09
N VAL A 11 -10.74 -5.18 30.72
CA VAL A 11 -10.55 -5.28 32.18
C VAL A 11 -11.39 -4.26 32.94
N ASP A 12 -11.69 -3.10 32.35
CA ASP A 12 -12.42 -2.03 33.06
C ASP A 12 -13.91 -2.36 33.30
N VAL A 13 -14.52 -3.25 32.50
CA VAL A 13 -15.96 -3.57 32.61
C VAL A 13 -16.22 -4.82 33.45
N VAL A 14 -15.26 -5.73 33.53
CA VAL A 14 -15.39 -7.01 34.25
C VAL A 14 -14.88 -6.91 35.70
N THR A 15 -13.85 -6.10 35.96
CA THR A 15 -13.33 -5.90 37.31
C THR A 15 -14.36 -5.29 38.26
N GLY A 16 -15.31 -4.51 37.75
CA GLY A 16 -16.42 -3.95 38.55
C GLY A 16 -17.51 -4.96 38.93
N SER A 17 -17.59 -6.12 38.27
CA SER A 17 -18.65 -7.13 38.50
C SER A 17 -18.20 -8.31 39.36
N GLY A 18 -16.92 -8.37 39.77
CA GLY A 18 -16.37 -9.47 40.56
C GLY A 18 -16.21 -10.81 39.83
N ASN A 19 -16.34 -10.81 38.49
CA ASN A 19 -16.12 -12.01 37.68
C ASN A 19 -14.63 -12.14 37.33
N ASP A 20 -14.15 -13.38 37.19
CA ASP A 20 -12.80 -13.62 36.67
C ASP A 20 -12.73 -13.19 35.20
N GLY A 21 -11.89 -12.20 34.92
CA GLY A 21 -11.65 -11.67 33.57
C GLY A 21 -10.94 -12.65 32.64
N GLU A 22 -10.47 -13.78 33.17
CA GLU A 22 -9.77 -14.82 32.44
C GLU A 22 -10.61 -16.08 32.21
N ASP A 23 -11.82 -16.16 32.79
CA ASP A 23 -12.75 -17.27 32.53
C ASP A 23 -13.29 -17.21 31.09
N ALA A 24 -13.35 -18.36 30.42
CA ALA A 24 -13.82 -18.47 29.05
C ALA A 24 -15.19 -17.82 28.81
N ARG A 25 -16.16 -17.99 29.72
CA ARG A 25 -17.50 -17.40 29.57
C ARG A 25 -17.43 -15.88 29.67
N THR A 26 -16.64 -15.36 30.59
CA THR A 26 -16.41 -13.92 30.74
C THR A 26 -15.74 -13.35 29.49
N LEU A 27 -14.68 -13.99 28.99
CA LEU A 27 -13.97 -13.56 27.80
C LEU A 27 -14.90 -13.57 26.56
N PHE A 28 -15.65 -14.65 26.34
CA PHE A 28 -16.58 -14.75 25.21
C PHE A 28 -17.72 -13.72 25.27
N ALA A 29 -18.25 -13.45 26.46
CA ALA A 29 -19.29 -12.45 26.65
C ALA A 29 -18.78 -11.01 26.46
N ALA A 30 -17.46 -10.81 26.52
CA ALA A 30 -16.86 -9.49 26.55
C ALA A 30 -16.09 -9.12 25.27
N ILE A 31 -16.10 -9.99 24.24
CA ILE A 31 -15.59 -9.68 22.90
C ILE A 31 -16.30 -8.44 22.31
N ASP A 32 -17.62 -8.31 22.51
CA ASP A 32 -18.38 -7.14 22.07
C ASP A 32 -18.08 -5.86 22.88
N LYS A 33 -17.37 -6.01 24.01
CA LYS A 33 -17.00 -4.93 24.94
C LYS A 33 -15.51 -4.62 24.92
N LEU A 34 -14.78 -5.13 23.93
CA LEU A 34 -13.38 -4.79 23.72
C LEU A 34 -13.22 -3.27 23.56
N ARG A 35 -12.16 -2.71 24.13
CA ARG A 35 -11.85 -1.27 24.00
C ARG A 35 -11.72 -0.84 22.53
N ILE A 36 -11.20 -1.71 21.67
CA ILE A 36 -11.22 -1.49 20.22
C ILE A 36 -12.51 -2.08 19.66
N PRO A 37 -13.40 -1.27 19.05
CA PRO A 37 -14.64 -1.78 18.49
C PRO A 37 -14.38 -2.81 17.40
N ILE A 38 -15.12 -3.90 17.42
CA ILE A 38 -14.97 -4.97 16.43
C ILE A 38 -15.26 -4.49 14.99
N GLY A 39 -16.17 -3.53 14.83
CA GLY A 39 -16.47 -2.91 13.53
C GLY A 39 -15.26 -2.24 12.90
N TYR A 40 -14.41 -1.58 13.72
CA TYR A 40 -13.17 -0.98 13.23
C TYR A 40 -12.20 -2.04 12.70
N LEU A 41 -12.05 -3.15 13.42
CA LEU A 41 -11.22 -4.27 12.98
C LEU A 41 -11.78 -4.93 11.72
N ALA A 42 -13.10 -5.00 11.58
CA ALA A 42 -13.77 -5.55 10.41
C ALA A 42 -13.55 -4.70 9.16
N GLU A 43 -13.60 -3.37 9.28
CA GLU A 43 -13.26 -2.45 8.19
C GLU A 43 -11.81 -2.64 7.72
N LEU A 44 -10.88 -2.90 8.65
CA LEU A 44 -9.46 -3.08 8.32
C LEU A 44 -9.13 -4.45 7.73
N PHE A 45 -9.71 -5.53 8.25
CA PHE A 45 -9.28 -6.90 7.91
C PHE A 45 -10.22 -7.64 6.96
N THR A 46 -11.50 -7.27 6.91
CA THR A 46 -12.55 -8.09 6.29
C THR A 46 -13.58 -7.27 5.50
N ALA A 47 -13.20 -6.06 5.06
CA ALA A 47 -14.06 -5.16 4.29
C ALA A 47 -15.43 -4.88 4.94
N GLY A 48 -15.45 -4.80 6.28
CA GLY A 48 -16.65 -4.53 7.08
C GLY A 48 -17.40 -5.78 7.58
N ASP A 49 -17.04 -7.00 7.15
CA ASP A 49 -17.67 -8.22 7.69
C ASP A 49 -17.11 -8.55 9.08
N ILE A 50 -17.94 -8.44 10.12
CA ILE A 50 -17.54 -8.67 11.51
C ILE A 50 -17.27 -10.15 11.79
N ARG A 51 -17.94 -11.07 11.09
CA ARG A 51 -17.97 -12.51 11.47
C ARG A 51 -16.59 -13.17 11.51
N PRO A 52 -15.67 -12.96 10.54
CA PRO A 52 -14.37 -13.59 10.59
C PRO A 52 -13.49 -13.02 11.72
N VAL A 53 -13.65 -11.73 12.04
CA VAL A 53 -12.92 -11.09 13.14
C VAL A 53 -13.42 -11.61 14.48
N ASP A 54 -14.74 -11.69 14.69
CA ASP A 54 -15.33 -12.26 15.91
C ASP A 54 -14.86 -13.70 16.13
N LEU A 55 -14.88 -14.52 15.08
CA LEU A 55 -14.40 -15.90 15.16
C LEU A 55 -12.92 -15.99 15.54
N ALA A 56 -12.07 -15.14 14.95
CA ALA A 56 -10.65 -15.10 15.28
C ALA A 56 -10.42 -14.69 16.74
N LEU A 57 -11.12 -13.66 17.22
CA LEU A 57 -11.02 -13.19 18.61
C LEU A 57 -11.51 -14.25 19.61
N ARG A 58 -12.61 -14.96 19.30
CA ARG A 58 -13.11 -16.09 20.10
C ARG A 58 -12.06 -17.20 20.22
N LYS A 59 -11.41 -17.59 19.13
CA LYS A 59 -10.36 -18.62 19.15
C LYS A 59 -9.16 -18.21 20.01
N LEU A 60 -8.71 -16.96 19.91
CA LEU A 60 -7.62 -16.45 20.75
C LEU A 60 -8.00 -16.43 22.23
N ALA A 61 -9.23 -16.01 22.55
CA ALA A 61 -9.75 -16.02 23.91
C ALA A 61 -9.88 -17.46 24.47
N ALA A 62 -10.36 -18.40 23.66
CA ALA A 62 -10.47 -19.81 24.02
C ALA A 62 -9.09 -20.41 24.34
N MET A 63 -8.09 -20.17 23.49
CA MET A 63 -6.71 -20.62 23.75
C MET A 63 -6.16 -20.06 25.05
N ARG A 64 -6.37 -18.77 25.31
CA ARG A 64 -5.91 -18.12 26.53
C ARG A 64 -6.52 -18.76 27.78
N SER A 65 -7.84 -18.97 27.79
CA SER A 65 -8.53 -19.61 28.93
C SER A 65 -8.15 -21.09 29.07
N TYR A 66 -8.04 -21.82 27.97
CA TYR A 66 -7.72 -23.25 27.97
C TYR A 66 -6.29 -23.50 28.51
N MET A 67 -5.31 -22.74 28.01
CA MET A 67 -3.92 -22.87 28.46
C MET A 67 -3.72 -22.37 29.90
N ARG A 68 -4.54 -21.42 30.37
CA ARG A 68 -4.57 -21.01 31.78
C ARG A 68 -5.02 -22.17 32.69
N GLY A 69 -6.10 -22.87 32.33
CA GLY A 69 -6.59 -24.03 33.08
C GLY A 69 -5.52 -25.11 33.20
N ILE A 70 -4.82 -25.40 32.11
CA ILE A 70 -3.68 -26.34 32.12
C ILE A 70 -2.54 -25.83 33.01
N SER A 71 -2.20 -24.54 32.93
CA SER A 71 -1.04 -23.99 33.66
C SER A 71 -1.27 -23.82 35.17
N ILE A 72 -2.51 -23.60 35.61
CA ILE A 72 -2.83 -23.31 37.02
C ILE A 72 -3.40 -24.56 37.71
N ASP A 73 -4.35 -25.23 37.06
CA ASP A 73 -5.20 -26.25 37.66
C ASP A 73 -4.93 -27.67 37.08
N ASP A 74 -4.02 -27.79 36.10
CA ASP A 74 -3.75 -29.01 35.30
C ASP A 74 -5.03 -29.60 34.65
N GLU A 75 -6.02 -28.74 34.39
CA GLU A 75 -7.30 -29.11 33.81
C GLU A 75 -7.34 -28.83 32.31
N ARG A 76 -7.71 -29.85 31.53
CA ARG A 76 -7.98 -29.76 30.08
C ARG A 76 -9.49 -29.73 29.86
N ASP A 77 -10.08 -28.54 29.90
CA ASP A 77 -11.52 -28.37 29.67
C ASP A 77 -11.84 -28.29 28.16
N GLU A 78 -12.17 -29.43 27.57
CA GLU A 78 -12.53 -29.54 26.14
C GLU A 78 -13.74 -28.67 25.75
N ARG A 79 -14.62 -28.32 26.70
CA ARG A 79 -15.80 -27.47 26.41
C ARG A 79 -15.38 -26.09 25.89
N ILE A 80 -14.20 -25.60 26.27
CA ILE A 80 -13.64 -24.32 25.82
C ILE A 80 -13.23 -24.40 24.35
N ALA A 81 -12.61 -25.52 23.94
CA ALA A 81 -12.20 -25.75 22.56
C ALA A 81 -13.42 -25.97 21.65
N GLU A 82 -14.37 -26.79 22.11
CA GLU A 82 -15.61 -27.08 21.38
C GLU A 82 -16.44 -25.81 21.12
N ALA A 83 -16.46 -24.86 22.07
CA ALA A 83 -17.17 -23.58 21.93
C ALA A 83 -16.70 -22.74 20.73
N VAL A 84 -15.49 -22.98 20.23
CA VAL A 84 -14.93 -22.30 19.05
C VAL A 84 -14.71 -23.25 17.86
N GLY A 85 -15.28 -24.46 17.93
CA GLY A 85 -15.19 -25.48 16.88
C GLY A 85 -13.78 -26.05 16.71
N MET A 86 -13.01 -26.14 17.80
CA MET A 86 -11.67 -26.73 17.83
C MET A 86 -11.64 -27.89 18.83
N SER A 87 -10.61 -28.73 18.74
CA SER A 87 -10.26 -29.69 19.80
C SER A 87 -9.15 -29.16 20.70
N GLY A 88 -9.02 -29.68 21.92
CA GLY A 88 -7.89 -29.39 22.82
C GLY A 88 -6.52 -29.47 22.12
N PRO A 89 -6.20 -30.55 21.38
CA PRO A 89 -4.95 -30.64 20.61
C PRO A 89 -4.77 -29.53 19.57
N GLN A 90 -5.83 -29.08 18.90
CA GLN A 90 -5.74 -27.97 17.95
C GLN A 90 -5.46 -26.64 18.67
N ILE A 91 -5.99 -26.46 19.88
CA ILE A 91 -5.67 -25.29 20.72
C ILE A 91 -4.21 -25.33 21.18
N GLU A 92 -3.69 -26.49 21.58
CA GLU A 92 -2.29 -26.67 21.95
C GLU A 92 -1.35 -26.44 20.76
N GLU A 93 -1.72 -26.88 19.56
CA GLU A 93 -0.97 -26.59 18.33
C GLU A 93 -0.98 -25.09 17.99
N MET A 94 -2.14 -24.43 18.14
CA MET A 94 -2.23 -22.98 17.99
C MET A 94 -1.35 -22.25 19.02
N TYR A 95 -1.32 -22.72 20.27
CA TYR A 95 -0.41 -22.19 21.31
C TYR A 95 1.06 -22.42 20.95
N ARG A 96 1.42 -23.58 20.39
CA ARG A 96 2.77 -23.86 19.90
C ARG A 96 3.20 -22.84 18.85
N LEU A 97 2.33 -22.53 17.88
CA LEU A 97 2.64 -21.61 16.79
C LEU A 97 2.66 -20.14 17.23
N LEU A 98 1.74 -19.72 18.10
CA LEU A 98 1.56 -18.31 18.48
C LEU A 98 2.35 -17.89 19.73
N ALA A 99 2.45 -18.74 20.73
CA ALA A 99 3.07 -18.41 22.02
C ALA A 99 4.50 -18.93 22.15
N ILE A 100 4.75 -20.20 21.78
CA ILE A 100 6.11 -20.77 21.81
C ILE A 100 6.91 -20.27 20.60
N ALA A 101 6.32 -20.35 19.41
CA ALA A 101 6.81 -19.78 18.16
C ALA A 101 8.30 -20.06 17.91
N LYS A 102 8.69 -21.35 17.93
CA LYS A 102 10.07 -21.77 17.67
C LYS A 102 10.56 -21.22 16.34
N TYR A 103 11.85 -20.87 16.25
CA TYR A 103 12.42 -20.25 15.06
C TYR A 103 12.18 -21.08 13.79
N GLU A 104 12.41 -22.40 13.88
CA GLU A 104 12.19 -23.37 12.79
C GLU A 104 10.73 -23.53 12.36
N GLU A 105 9.76 -23.14 13.20
CA GLU A 105 8.33 -23.26 12.93
C GLU A 105 7.72 -21.93 12.43
N ARG A 106 8.41 -20.80 12.61
CA ARG A 106 7.96 -19.48 12.14
C ARG A 106 8.11 -19.29 10.64
N TYR A 107 9.13 -19.90 10.04
CA TYR A 107 9.48 -19.71 8.64
C TYR A 107 9.59 -21.05 7.93
N VAL A 108 8.55 -21.40 7.19
CA VAL A 108 8.57 -22.54 6.26
C VAL A 108 8.70 -21.99 4.85
N ILE A 109 9.91 -21.50 4.53
CA ILE A 109 10.25 -20.95 3.22
C ILE A 109 10.97 -22.05 2.42
N PRO A 110 10.31 -22.70 1.45
CA PRO A 110 10.98 -23.68 0.61
C PRO A 110 12.09 -23.02 -0.23
N PRO A 111 13.12 -23.76 -0.63
CA PRO A 111 14.10 -23.24 -1.57
C PRO A 111 13.38 -22.80 -2.85
N ALA A 112 13.76 -21.64 -3.37
CA ALA A 112 13.29 -21.21 -4.67
C ALA A 112 13.83 -22.17 -5.74
N HIS A 113 13.00 -22.51 -6.71
CA HIS A 113 13.37 -23.30 -7.89
C HIS A 113 14.28 -22.47 -8.81
N ALA A 114 15.53 -22.27 -8.41
CA ALA A 114 16.52 -21.46 -9.12
C ALA A 114 16.81 -21.99 -10.53
N GLU A 115 16.55 -23.28 -10.78
CA GLU A 115 16.62 -23.88 -12.12
C GLU A 115 15.62 -23.27 -13.11
N GLN A 116 14.43 -22.83 -12.64
CA GLN A 116 13.45 -22.10 -13.46
C GLN A 116 13.73 -20.59 -13.49
N ALA A 117 14.51 -20.10 -12.53
CA ALA A 117 14.93 -18.70 -12.52
C ALA A 117 15.91 -18.39 -13.65
N HIS A 118 16.74 -19.37 -14.07
CA HIS A 118 17.67 -19.17 -15.19
C HIS A 118 16.95 -18.88 -16.53
N ASP A 119 15.79 -19.48 -16.77
CA ASP A 119 14.93 -19.15 -17.93
C ASP A 119 14.28 -17.76 -17.81
N LEU A 120 14.20 -17.20 -16.58
CA LEU A 120 13.70 -15.84 -16.30
C LEU A 120 14.84 -14.81 -16.25
N GLU A 121 16.10 -15.22 -16.13
CA GLU A 121 17.30 -14.37 -16.17
C GLU A 121 17.54 -13.78 -17.58
N GLU A 122 16.99 -14.38 -18.65
CA GLU A 122 16.98 -13.77 -19.99
C GLU A 122 16.10 -12.50 -20.04
N MET A 123 15.20 -12.31 -19.06
CA MET A 123 14.58 -11.01 -18.74
C MET A 123 15.43 -10.24 -17.72
N GLY A 124 16.73 -10.13 -17.99
CA GLY A 124 17.73 -9.59 -17.08
C GLY A 124 17.35 -8.23 -16.51
N CYS A 125 17.92 -7.93 -15.32
CA CYS A 125 17.90 -6.61 -14.72
C CYS A 125 18.15 -5.54 -15.78
N SER A 126 17.16 -4.65 -15.96
CA SER A 126 17.15 -3.56 -16.95
C SER A 126 18.32 -2.57 -16.83
N LEU A 127 19.27 -2.78 -15.92
CA LEU A 127 20.34 -1.86 -15.54
C LEU A 127 21.75 -2.45 -15.67
N ASP A 128 21.90 -3.74 -15.99
CA ASP A 128 23.24 -4.39 -16.05
C ASP A 128 23.87 -4.37 -17.45
N PHE A 129 23.19 -3.79 -18.44
CA PHE A 129 23.73 -3.58 -19.79
C PHE A 129 24.11 -2.12 -20.00
N ASP A 130 25.27 -1.89 -20.62
CA ASP A 130 25.71 -0.56 -21.04
C ASP A 130 24.69 0.05 -22.03
N GLY A 131 24.12 1.22 -21.69
CA GLY A 131 23.00 1.82 -22.42
C GLY A 131 21.59 1.43 -21.94
N GLY A 132 21.44 0.71 -20.84
CA GLY A 132 20.15 0.47 -20.19
C GLY A 132 19.47 1.76 -19.70
N PRO A 133 18.13 1.80 -19.54
CA PRO A 133 17.35 3.00 -19.25
C PRO A 133 17.75 3.80 -17.99
N GLY A 134 18.62 3.26 -17.12
CA GLY A 134 19.17 3.97 -15.96
C GLY A 134 20.66 4.38 -16.04
N MET A 135 21.43 3.91 -17.04
CA MET A 135 22.88 4.18 -17.17
C MET A 135 23.23 5.23 -18.24
N GLY A 136 22.21 5.93 -18.73
CA GLY A 136 22.32 6.96 -19.75
C GLY A 136 20.93 7.51 -20.04
N GLY A 137 20.22 7.92 -18.98
CA GLY A 137 18.99 8.68 -19.13
C GLY A 137 19.24 9.83 -20.09
N ALA A 138 18.25 10.10 -20.95
CA ALA A 138 18.31 11.10 -22.00
C ALA A 138 19.18 12.29 -21.54
N GLY A 139 20.22 12.60 -22.32
CA GLY A 139 20.85 13.91 -22.22
C GLY A 139 19.77 15.02 -22.36
N PRO A 140 20.14 16.29 -22.43
CA PRO A 140 19.16 17.39 -22.52
C PRO A 140 18.13 17.27 -23.67
N PHE A 141 18.30 16.29 -24.57
CA PHE A 141 17.35 15.89 -25.60
C PHE A 141 16.82 14.47 -25.28
N GLY A 142 15.51 14.39 -25.03
CA GLY A 142 14.77 13.17 -24.67
C GLY A 142 15.01 11.96 -25.58
N SER A 143 14.61 10.77 -25.14
CA SER A 143 14.81 9.48 -25.85
C SER A 143 14.19 9.37 -27.25
N SER A 144 13.45 10.38 -27.72
CA SER A 144 12.93 10.47 -29.09
C SER A 144 13.87 11.15 -30.08
N SER A 145 15.00 11.74 -29.66
CA SER A 145 15.89 12.51 -30.54
C SER A 145 16.92 11.69 -31.32
N GLY A 146 16.92 10.36 -31.18
CA GLY A 146 17.88 9.48 -31.85
C GLY A 146 19.31 9.60 -31.29
N HIS A 147 20.19 8.70 -31.75
CA HIS A 147 21.59 8.68 -31.34
C HIS A 147 22.31 9.95 -31.82
N SER A 148 23.18 10.51 -30.97
CA SER A 148 24.03 11.64 -31.34
C SER A 148 25.00 11.24 -32.46
N VAL A 149 24.68 11.62 -33.69
CA VAL A 149 25.60 11.52 -34.82
C VAL A 149 26.66 12.62 -34.72
N PRO A 150 27.95 12.34 -34.95
CA PRO A 150 28.99 13.36 -34.94
C PRO A 150 28.74 14.35 -36.07
N VAL A 151 28.51 15.61 -35.70
CA VAL A 151 28.16 16.70 -36.62
C VAL A 151 29.44 17.29 -37.21
N ALA A 152 29.62 17.22 -38.52
CA ALA A 152 30.62 18.01 -39.24
C ALA A 152 30.35 19.52 -39.05
N VAL A 153 31.40 20.35 -39.01
CA VAL A 153 31.30 21.80 -38.70
C VAL A 153 30.28 22.53 -39.60
N GLU A 154 30.08 22.08 -40.84
CA GLU A 154 29.08 22.67 -41.75
C GLU A 154 27.62 22.44 -41.30
N ASN A 155 27.33 21.31 -40.63
CA ASN A 155 26.01 21.03 -40.08
C ASN A 155 25.71 21.85 -38.80
N PHE A 156 26.73 22.36 -38.10
CA PHE A 156 26.52 23.18 -36.90
C PHE A 156 25.86 24.52 -37.23
N HIS A 157 26.35 25.20 -38.28
CA HIS A 157 25.83 26.52 -38.68
C HIS A 157 24.41 26.41 -39.25
N SER A 158 24.13 25.38 -40.06
CA SER A 158 22.79 25.17 -40.61
C SER A 158 21.73 24.79 -39.56
N LEU A 159 22.14 24.13 -38.47
CA LEU A 159 21.26 23.85 -37.33
C LEU A 159 21.09 25.06 -36.41
N GLN A 160 22.12 25.88 -36.24
CA GLN A 160 22.05 27.13 -35.48
C GLN A 160 21.08 28.13 -36.16
N ASP A 161 21.17 28.30 -37.48
CA ASP A 161 20.27 29.17 -38.25
C ASP A 161 18.81 28.73 -38.17
N ARG A 162 18.55 27.41 -38.09
CA ARG A 162 17.20 26.87 -37.87
C ARG A 162 16.70 27.09 -36.44
N GLN A 163 17.61 27.06 -35.46
CA GLN A 163 17.26 27.33 -34.06
C GLN A 163 17.02 28.83 -33.81
N THR A 164 17.70 29.74 -34.50
CA THR A 164 17.53 31.20 -34.32
C THR A 164 16.50 31.81 -35.27
N ALA A 165 15.87 31.01 -36.14
CA ALA A 165 14.82 31.51 -37.01
C ALA A 165 13.54 31.83 -36.21
N ASP A 166 13.28 33.11 -35.99
CA ASP A 166 12.04 33.64 -35.37
C ASP A 166 10.78 33.44 -36.22
N ARG A 167 10.91 32.85 -37.42
CA ARG A 167 9.79 32.65 -38.35
C ARG A 167 9.37 31.18 -38.37
N PRO A 168 8.16 30.87 -37.89
CA PRO A 168 7.60 29.52 -38.02
C PRO A 168 7.38 29.21 -39.51
N SER A 169 7.56 27.95 -39.89
CA SER A 169 7.32 27.47 -41.26
C SER A 169 5.83 27.53 -41.67
N THR A 170 4.92 27.82 -40.73
CA THR A 170 3.47 27.88 -40.91
C THR A 170 2.92 29.19 -40.36
N PRO A 171 2.15 29.99 -41.13
CA PRO A 171 1.53 31.22 -40.62
C PRO A 171 0.58 30.94 -39.45
N GLY A 172 0.70 31.71 -38.36
CA GLY A 172 -0.22 31.64 -37.20
C GLY A 172 0.18 30.68 -36.07
N ARG A 173 1.36 30.06 -36.11
CA ARG A 173 1.92 29.32 -34.97
C ARG A 173 3.06 30.12 -34.36
N VAL A 174 3.22 30.09 -33.04
CA VAL A 174 4.33 30.76 -32.32
C VAL A 174 5.31 29.70 -31.83
N ASN A 175 6.62 29.90 -32.04
CA ASN A 175 7.64 28.99 -31.52
C ASN A 175 7.95 29.34 -30.05
N LEU A 176 7.46 28.52 -29.12
CA LEU A 176 7.63 28.74 -27.68
C LEU A 176 9.00 28.30 -27.14
N LEU A 177 9.80 27.58 -27.93
CA LEU A 177 11.10 27.08 -27.50
C LEU A 177 12.16 28.18 -27.39
N ASN A 178 11.97 29.30 -28.07
CA ASN A 178 12.90 30.45 -28.07
C ASN A 178 12.33 31.70 -27.41
N TRP A 179 11.11 31.63 -26.85
CA TRP A 179 10.49 32.80 -26.23
C TRP A 179 11.16 33.08 -24.88
N ASP A 180 11.83 34.22 -24.79
CA ASP A 180 12.59 34.68 -23.62
C ASP A 180 11.69 35.30 -22.52
N GLY A 181 10.36 35.27 -22.72
CA GLY A 181 9.38 35.86 -21.82
C GLY A 181 9.26 37.38 -21.94
N ASN A 182 10.00 38.03 -22.85
CA ASN A 182 9.98 39.47 -23.02
C ASN A 182 9.14 39.85 -24.26
N GLY A 183 8.11 40.67 -24.04
CA GLY A 183 7.14 41.05 -25.08
C GLY A 183 6.03 40.02 -25.33
N THR A 184 5.03 40.43 -26.11
CA THR A 184 3.84 39.61 -26.45
C THR A 184 3.90 39.19 -27.92
N PRO A 185 4.18 37.91 -28.23
CA PRO A 185 4.16 37.41 -29.60
C PRO A 185 2.77 37.52 -30.22
N ASP A 186 2.69 37.92 -31.49
CA ASP A 186 1.44 37.99 -32.25
C ASP A 186 0.75 36.61 -32.26
N GLY A 187 -0.49 36.56 -31.76
CA GLY A 187 -1.32 35.35 -31.71
C GLY A 187 -1.20 34.51 -30.43
N LEU A 188 -0.32 34.86 -29.48
CA LEU A 188 -0.25 34.17 -28.18
C LEU A 188 -1.34 34.65 -27.21
N PHE A 189 -1.78 35.90 -27.34
CA PHE A 189 -2.82 36.51 -26.52
C PHE A 189 -3.91 37.13 -27.40
N PRO A 190 -5.18 37.10 -26.96
CA PRO A 190 -6.26 37.76 -27.69
C PRO A 190 -6.00 39.28 -27.80
N PRO A 191 -6.42 39.92 -28.90
CA PRO A 191 -6.22 41.35 -29.10
C PRO A 191 -6.85 42.16 -27.96
N GLY A 192 -6.16 43.19 -27.50
CA GLY A 192 -6.48 43.95 -26.27
C GLY A 192 -7.77 44.76 -26.27
N ASP A 193 -8.59 44.67 -27.34
CA ASP A 193 -9.82 45.46 -27.50
C ASP A 193 -11.09 44.61 -27.31
N LEU A 194 -11.02 43.58 -26.46
CA LEU A 194 -12.20 42.85 -26.02
C LEU A 194 -12.96 43.69 -24.98
N GLY A 195 -14.12 44.21 -25.39
CA GLY A 195 -15.04 45.02 -24.60
C GLY A 195 -15.47 44.42 -23.24
N PRO A 196 -16.28 45.15 -22.45
CA PRO A 196 -16.37 44.98 -21.00
C PRO A 196 -16.77 43.57 -20.55
N VAL A 197 -15.96 43.02 -19.65
CA VAL A 197 -16.11 41.70 -19.02
C VAL A 197 -17.43 41.61 -18.25
N ARG A 198 -18.29 40.67 -18.63
CA ARG A 198 -19.59 40.42 -17.99
C ARG A 198 -19.38 39.78 -16.61
N LYS A 199 -19.65 40.50 -15.52
CA LYS A 199 -19.64 39.95 -14.15
C LYS A 199 -20.84 39.01 -13.96
N THR A 200 -20.62 37.70 -13.99
CA THR A 200 -21.61 36.70 -13.54
C THR A 200 -21.38 36.36 -12.08
N GLY A 201 -22.09 37.08 -11.20
CA GLY A 201 -22.22 36.72 -9.79
C GLY A 201 -23.69 36.42 -9.46
N LYS A 202 -23.95 35.25 -8.88
CA LYS A 202 -25.02 35.05 -7.91
C LYS A 202 -24.57 33.99 -6.91
N ARG A 203 -24.05 34.43 -5.75
CA ARG A 203 -24.02 33.59 -4.54
C ARG A 203 -25.45 33.52 -4.02
N LYS A 204 -25.96 32.32 -3.81
CA LYS A 204 -27.22 32.08 -3.09
C LYS A 204 -26.85 31.44 -1.76
N ASN A 205 -27.06 32.18 -0.68
CA ASN A 205 -27.24 31.68 0.68
C ASN A 205 -28.75 31.72 0.99
N ASP A 206 -29.14 30.90 1.97
CA ASP A 206 -30.48 30.41 2.36
C ASP A 206 -31.03 29.24 1.51
#